data_AF-A0A5R1NZA6-F1
#
_entry.id   AF-A0A5R1NZA6-F1
#
_cell.length_a   1.000
_cell.length_b   1.000
_cell.length_c   1.000
_cell.angle_alpha   90.00
_cell.angle_beta   90.00
_cell.angle_gamma   90.00
#
_symmetry.space_group_name_H-M   'P 1'
#
loop_
_entity.id
_entity.type
_entity.pdbx_description
1 polymer ?
#
loop_
_entity_poly.entity_id
_entity_poly.type
_entity_poly.pdbx_seq_one_letter_code
_entity_poly.pdbx_strand_id
1 'polypeptide(L)'
;MNQPFLWGGLLAFAIASAILRFVVGHPLLRERSVRVGWLWSVLAFVSGLALVFHCAAMFFAPWVDAVSFLLAPADMVRGMGAGSQVAYWLPAAALVVAWRRVWWPALGALVLTLVGVGVTMYWPFPLDVHLAWLTAVIIVGSLIPTLLLRGPRAAR
;
A
#
# COMPACT_ATOMS: atom_id res chain seq x y z
N MET A 1 -8.92 4.40 -19.55
CA MET A 1 -9.77 5.45 -18.96
C MET A 1 -8.89 6.31 -18.07
N ASN A 2 -8.70 7.59 -18.42
CA ASN A 2 -7.92 8.53 -17.60
C ASN A 2 -8.86 9.16 -16.58
N GLN A 3 -8.77 8.77 -15.31
CA GLN A 3 -9.49 9.40 -14.20
C GLN A 3 -8.54 10.28 -13.36
N PRO A 4 -8.01 11.39 -13.91
CA PRO A 4 -6.98 12.19 -13.25
C PRO A 4 -7.47 12.77 -11.92
N PHE A 5 -8.76 13.07 -11.80
CA PHE A 5 -9.35 13.59 -10.57
C PHE A 5 -9.38 12.55 -9.44
N LEU A 6 -9.65 11.27 -9.75
CA LEU A 6 -9.65 10.20 -8.75
C LEU A 6 -8.23 9.94 -8.23
N TRP A 7 -7.26 9.84 -9.14
CA TRP A 7 -5.85 9.65 -8.77
C TRP A 7 -5.28 10.86 -8.02
N GLY A 8 -5.59 12.07 -8.48
CA GLY A 8 -5.21 13.30 -7.81
C GLY A 8 -5.83 13.42 -6.42
N GLY A 9 -7.11 13.03 -6.26
CA GLY A 9 -7.80 12.98 -4.97
C GLY A 9 -7.19 11.97 -4.00
N LEU A 10 -6.84 10.76 -4.48
CA LEU A 10 -6.19 9.74 -3.65
C LEU A 10 -4.78 10.15 -3.23
N LEU A 11 -4.02 10.75 -4.14
CA LEU A 11 -2.71 11.31 -3.83
C LEU A 11 -2.84 12.43 -2.79
N ALA A 12 -3.77 13.36 -2.98
CA ALA A 12 -4.03 14.43 -2.03
C ALA A 12 -4.45 13.87 -0.66
N PHE A 13 -5.28 12.83 -0.61
CA PHE A 13 -5.68 12.15 0.62
C PHE A 13 -4.50 11.50 1.34
N ALA A 14 -3.65 10.77 0.59
CA ALA A 14 -2.45 10.14 1.14
C ALA A 14 -1.46 11.19 1.69
N ILE A 15 -1.24 12.27 0.94
CA ILE A 15 -0.40 13.40 1.36
C ILE A 15 -0.98 14.08 2.59
N ALA A 16 -2.28 14.42 2.57
CA ALA A 16 -2.94 15.05 3.70
C ALA A 16 -2.87 14.18 4.95
N SER A 17 -3.06 12.86 4.82
CA SER A 17 -2.93 11.91 5.91
C SER A 17 -1.48 11.88 6.45
N ALA A 18 -0.48 11.88 5.57
CA ALA A 18 0.93 11.93 5.97
C ALA A 18 1.29 13.25 6.66
N ILE A 19 0.83 14.39 6.13
CA ILE A 19 1.01 15.72 6.73
C ILE A 19 0.33 15.77 8.09
N LEU A 20 -0.93 15.35 8.19
CA LEU A 20 -1.67 15.28 9.44
C LEU A 20 -0.92 14.44 10.46
N ARG A 21 -0.42 13.27 10.05
CA ARG A 21 0.36 12.39 10.91
C ARG A 21 1.66 13.05 11.38
N PHE A 22 2.33 13.77 10.48
CA PHE A 22 3.57 14.49 10.77
C PHE A 22 3.35 15.66 11.74
N VAL A 23 2.30 16.46 11.53
CA VAL A 23 1.94 17.62 12.36
C VAL A 23 1.45 17.19 13.74
N VAL A 24 0.59 16.18 13.81
CA VAL A 24 0.02 15.70 15.09
C VAL A 24 1.07 14.94 15.91
N GLY A 25 2.00 14.22 15.26
CA GLY A 25 3.11 13.54 15.94
C GLY A 25 2.71 12.30 16.77
N HIS A 26 1.45 12.20 17.20
CA HIS A 26 0.88 11.04 17.89
C HIS A 26 -0.28 10.41 17.07
N PRO A 27 -0.60 9.12 17.30
CA PRO A 27 -1.79 8.52 16.69
C PRO A 27 -3.06 9.21 17.22
N LEU A 28 -4.05 9.38 16.34
CA LEU A 28 -5.34 9.99 16.71
C LEU A 28 -6.18 9.06 17.60
N LEU A 29 -6.07 7.74 17.43
CA LEU A 29 -6.73 6.75 18.29
C LEU A 29 -5.75 6.21 19.33
N ARG A 30 -5.42 7.05 20.32
CA ARG A 30 -4.35 6.80 21.30
C ARG A 30 -4.54 5.48 22.09
N GLU A 31 -5.77 5.12 22.45
CA GLU A 31 -6.10 3.90 23.19
C GLU A 31 -5.85 2.60 22.43
N ARG A 32 -6.01 2.62 21.10
CA ARG A 32 -5.83 1.44 20.24
C ARG A 32 -4.50 1.42 19.49
N SER A 33 -3.63 2.37 19.80
CA SER A 33 -2.39 2.54 19.07
C SER A 33 -1.29 1.63 19.58
N VAL A 34 -0.51 1.08 18.64
CA VAL A 34 0.52 0.08 18.89
C VAL A 34 1.89 0.62 18.56
N ARG A 35 2.90 0.20 19.33
CA ARG A 35 4.31 0.38 18.98
C ARG A 35 4.73 -0.71 18.01
N VAL A 36 5.23 -0.27 16.86
CA VAL A 36 5.86 -1.14 15.87
C VAL A 36 7.37 -1.00 16.06
N GLY A 37 8.06 -2.13 16.25
CA GLY A 37 9.52 -2.14 16.35
C GLY A 37 10.15 -1.72 15.02
N TRP A 38 11.37 -1.15 15.08
CA TRP A 38 12.09 -0.65 13.90
C TRP A 38 12.13 -1.65 12.73
N LEU A 39 12.47 -2.91 13.01
CA LEU A 39 12.53 -3.97 12.00
C LEU A 39 11.20 -4.14 11.25
N TRP A 40 10.09 -4.13 11.97
CA TRP A 40 8.75 -4.26 11.39
C TRP A 40 8.34 -2.99 10.64
N SER A 41 8.77 -1.81 11.09
CA SER A 41 8.56 -0.56 10.36
C SER A 41 9.31 -0.54 9.03
N VAL A 42 10.58 -0.99 9.02
CA VAL A 42 11.37 -1.14 7.79
C VAL A 42 10.72 -2.16 6.86
N LEU A 43 10.32 -3.32 7.38
CA LEU A 43 9.63 -4.34 6.59
C LEU A 43 8.35 -3.80 5.95
N ALA A 44 7.50 -3.10 6.72
CA ALA A 44 6.29 -2.48 6.20
C ALA A 44 6.59 -1.43 5.12
N PHE A 45 7.61 -0.60 5.33
CA PHE A 45 8.01 0.42 4.38
C PHE A 45 8.50 -0.19 3.05
N VAL A 46 9.42 -1.16 3.12
CA VAL A 46 9.94 -1.86 1.95
C VAL A 46 8.83 -2.60 1.21
N SER A 47 7.93 -3.25 1.96
CA SER A 47 6.77 -3.94 1.38
C SER A 47 5.82 -2.98 0.67
N GLY A 48 5.52 -1.84 1.31
CA GLY A 48 4.70 -0.78 0.70
C GLY A 48 5.34 -0.21 -0.57
N LEU A 49 6.66 0.01 -0.56
CA LEU A 49 7.39 0.50 -1.74
C LEU A 49 7.35 -0.50 -2.89
N ALA A 50 7.51 -1.80 -2.59
CA ALA A 50 7.41 -2.86 -3.59
C ALA A 50 5.99 -2.94 -4.20
N LEU A 51 4.93 -2.80 -3.39
CA LEU A 51 3.56 -2.73 -3.89
C LEU A 51 3.30 -1.49 -4.75
N VAL A 52 3.83 -0.33 -4.35
CA VAL A 52 3.75 0.90 -5.15
C VAL A 52 4.46 0.72 -6.48
N PHE A 53 5.67 0.14 -6.48
CA PHE A 53 6.40 -0.17 -7.70
C PHE A 53 5.61 -1.11 -8.61
N HIS A 54 5.02 -2.16 -8.04
CA HIS A 54 4.19 -3.11 -8.79
C HIS A 54 3.02 -2.41 -9.49
N CYS A 55 2.27 -1.55 -8.77
CA CYS A 55 1.20 -0.74 -9.35
C CYS A 55 1.73 0.25 -10.40
N ALA A 56 2.88 0.88 -10.15
CA ALA A 56 3.50 1.82 -11.07
C ALA A 56 3.93 1.16 -12.39
N ALA A 57 4.53 -0.03 -12.32
CA ALA A 57 4.95 -0.79 -13.49
C ALA A 57 3.75 -1.18 -14.38
N MET A 58 2.59 -1.46 -13.79
CA MET A 58 1.37 -1.78 -14.53
C MET A 58 0.71 -0.58 -15.19
N PHE A 59 0.56 0.53 -14.47
CA PHE A 59 -0.27 1.66 -14.93
C PHE A 59 0.52 2.85 -15.49
N PHE A 60 1.81 2.95 -15.17
CA PHE A 60 2.65 4.11 -15.49
C PHE A 60 3.93 3.70 -16.22
N ALA A 61 3.82 2.73 -17.14
CA ALA A 61 4.94 2.18 -17.91
C ALA A 61 5.91 3.24 -18.48
N PRO A 62 5.45 4.34 -19.14
CA PRO A 62 6.38 5.35 -19.67
C PRO A 62 7.30 5.99 -18.61
N TRP A 63 6.84 6.10 -17.37
CA TRP A 63 7.61 6.68 -16.27
C TRP A 63 8.57 5.67 -15.65
N VAL A 64 8.16 4.41 -15.58
CA VAL A 64 9.01 3.32 -15.05
C VAL A 64 10.09 2.96 -16.06
N ASP A 65 9.76 2.90 -17.34
CA ASP A 65 10.68 2.55 -18.43
C ASP A 65 11.74 3.63 -18.68
N ALA A 66 11.50 4.86 -18.24
CA ALA A 66 12.50 5.93 -18.25
C ALA A 66 13.70 5.63 -17.33
N VAL A 67 13.56 4.66 -16.41
CA VAL A 67 14.58 4.26 -15.46
C VAL A 67 15.14 2.89 -15.87
N SER A 68 16.29 2.88 -16.53
CA SER A 68 16.85 1.68 -17.16
C SER A 68 17.03 0.48 -16.23
N PHE A 69 17.41 0.69 -14.96
CA PHE A 69 17.57 -0.40 -13.99
C PHE A 69 16.25 -1.05 -13.55
N LEU A 70 15.10 -0.40 -13.81
CA LEU A 70 13.76 -0.92 -13.48
C LEU A 70 13.11 -1.72 -14.62
N LEU A 71 13.70 -1.74 -15.82
CA LEU A 71 13.10 -2.40 -16.99
C LEU A 71 12.82 -3.89 -16.75
N ALA A 72 13.86 -4.67 -16.39
CA ALA A 72 13.71 -6.10 -16.14
C ALA A 72 12.65 -6.44 -15.06
N PRO A 73 12.65 -5.81 -13.87
CA PRO A 73 11.61 -6.07 -12.88
C PRO A 73 10.22 -5.54 -13.32
N ALA A 74 10.15 -4.45 -14.09
CA ALA A 74 8.88 -3.95 -14.62
C ALA A 74 8.29 -4.89 -15.69
N ASP A 75 9.11 -5.49 -16.53
CA ASP A 75 8.70 -6.48 -17.53
C ASP A 75 8.19 -7.76 -16.86
N MET A 76 8.86 -8.22 -15.79
CA MET A 76 8.40 -9.34 -14.97
C MET A 76 7.01 -9.08 -14.37
N VAL A 77 6.75 -7.86 -13.88
CA VAL A 77 5.43 -7.48 -13.36
C VAL A 77 4.39 -7.46 -14.48
N ARG A 78 4.67 -6.75 -15.58
CA ARG A 78 3.75 -6.62 -16.71
C ARG A 78 3.44 -7.94 -17.40
N GLY A 79 4.33 -8.92 -17.30
CA GLY A 79 4.14 -10.26 -17.84
C GLY A 79 2.97 -11.04 -17.21
N MET A 80 2.37 -10.57 -16.11
CA MET A 80 1.18 -11.18 -15.46
C MET A 80 1.30 -12.67 -15.10
N GLY A 81 2.50 -13.25 -15.21
CA GLY A 81 2.80 -14.64 -14.86
C GLY A 81 3.11 -14.83 -13.38
N ALA A 82 3.74 -15.97 -13.05
CA ALA A 82 4.13 -16.29 -11.68
C ALA A 82 5.02 -15.22 -11.03
N GLY A 83 5.93 -14.61 -11.80
CA GLY A 83 6.79 -13.52 -11.31
C GLY A 83 5.99 -12.30 -10.82
N SER A 84 4.98 -11.89 -11.58
CA SER A 84 4.05 -10.82 -11.17
C SER A 84 3.32 -11.18 -9.89
N GLN A 85 2.78 -12.40 -9.81
CA GLN A 85 2.05 -12.87 -8.62
C GLN A 85 2.93 -12.85 -7.38
N VAL A 86 4.17 -13.32 -7.48
CA VAL A 86 5.14 -13.26 -6.38
C VAL A 86 5.47 -11.82 -6.01
N ALA A 87 5.72 -10.96 -7.01
CA ALA A 87 6.01 -9.54 -6.81
C ALA A 87 4.86 -8.77 -6.13
N TYR A 88 3.63 -9.29 -6.18
CA TYR A 88 2.48 -8.75 -5.49
C TYR A 88 2.26 -9.40 -4.10
N TRP A 89 2.06 -10.72 -4.08
CA TRP A 89 1.62 -11.44 -2.88
C TRP A 89 2.66 -11.47 -1.77
N LEU A 90 3.96 -11.55 -2.13
CA LEU A 90 5.02 -11.61 -1.13
C LEU A 90 5.11 -10.28 -0.34
N PRO A 91 5.20 -9.10 -0.99
CA PRO A 91 5.09 -7.82 -0.28
C PRO A 91 3.76 -7.63 0.46
N ALA A 92 2.63 -8.04 -0.12
CA ALA A 92 1.33 -7.94 0.54
C ALA A 92 1.29 -8.73 1.86
N ALA A 93 1.75 -9.98 1.84
CA ALA A 93 1.85 -10.82 3.03
C ALA A 93 2.84 -10.24 4.06
N ALA A 94 4.00 -9.77 3.60
CA ALA A 94 4.99 -9.14 4.47
C ALA A 94 4.44 -7.89 5.18
N LEU A 95 3.65 -7.07 4.48
CA LEU A 95 2.98 -5.90 5.04
C LEU A 95 1.97 -6.30 6.13
N VAL A 96 1.14 -7.31 5.88
CA VAL A 96 0.18 -7.83 6.87
C VAL A 96 0.92 -8.36 8.11
N VAL A 97 2.01 -9.10 7.92
CA VAL A 97 2.83 -9.63 9.02
C VAL A 97 3.48 -8.49 9.81
N ALA A 98 3.99 -7.46 9.14
CA ALA A 98 4.58 -6.29 9.79
C ALA A 98 3.58 -5.54 10.67
N TRP A 99 2.30 -5.54 10.30
CA TRP A 99 1.21 -4.91 11.02
C TRP A 99 0.34 -5.88 11.83
N ARG A 100 0.78 -7.12 12.07
CA ARG A 100 0.00 -8.15 12.78
C ARG A 100 -0.47 -7.77 14.19
N ARG A 101 0.13 -6.74 14.79
CA ARG A 101 -0.23 -6.23 16.13
C ARG A 101 -1.25 -5.08 16.09
N VAL A 102 -1.60 -4.58 14.90
CA VAL A 102 -2.64 -3.56 14.71
C VAL A 102 -4.00 -4.13 15.07
N TRP A 103 -4.91 -3.27 15.53
CA TRP A 103 -6.29 -3.63 15.87
C TRP A 103 -6.92 -4.53 14.80
N TRP A 104 -7.40 -5.71 15.23
CA TRP A 104 -7.78 -6.80 14.32
C TRP A 104 -8.75 -6.39 13.19
N PRO A 105 -9.77 -5.55 13.41
CA PRO A 105 -10.63 -5.06 12.32
C PRO A 105 -9.89 -4.27 11.25
N ALA A 106 -8.89 -3.45 11.62
CA ALA A 106 -8.08 -2.72 10.65
C ALA A 106 -7.15 -3.66 9.88
N LEU A 107 -6.61 -4.70 10.54
CA LEU A 107 -5.84 -5.74 9.87
C LEU A 107 -6.72 -6.56 8.92
N GLY A 108 -7.95 -6.90 9.33
CA GLY A 108 -8.93 -7.58 8.49
C GLY A 108 -9.31 -6.76 7.25
N ALA A 109 -9.52 -5.46 7.41
CA ALA A 109 -9.76 -4.55 6.29
C ALA A 109 -8.56 -4.49 5.32
N LEU A 110 -7.33 -4.46 5.84
CA LEU A 110 -6.13 -4.50 5.02
C LEU A 110 -6.01 -5.82 4.24
N VAL A 111 -6.19 -6.96 4.92
CA VAL A 111 -6.15 -8.28 4.28
C VAL A 111 -7.21 -8.36 3.20
N LEU A 112 -8.46 -7.96 3.50
CA LEU A 112 -9.56 -7.99 2.55
C LEU A 112 -9.26 -7.15 1.31
N THR A 113 -8.76 -5.92 1.50
CA THR A 113 -8.44 -5.02 0.39
C THR A 113 -7.26 -5.51 -0.45
N LEU A 114 -6.19 -6.03 0.17
CA LEU A 114 -5.08 -6.66 -0.56
C LEU A 114 -5.52 -7.91 -1.32
N VAL A 115 -6.37 -8.76 -0.72
CA VAL A 115 -6.90 -9.94 -1.41
C VAL A 115 -7.78 -9.51 -2.58
N GLY A 116 -8.66 -8.52 -2.38
CA GLY A 116 -9.51 -7.98 -3.44
C GLY A 116 -8.72 -7.42 -4.62
N VAL A 117 -7.66 -6.64 -4.36
CA VAL A 117 -6.75 -6.15 -5.41
C VAL A 117 -6.09 -7.33 -6.15
N GLY A 118 -5.52 -8.30 -5.43
CA GLY A 118 -4.86 -9.45 -6.06
C GLY A 118 -5.82 -10.31 -6.88
N VAL A 119 -7.01 -10.61 -6.37
CA VAL A 119 -8.02 -11.39 -7.07
C VAL A 119 -8.47 -10.66 -8.34
N THR A 120 -8.84 -9.39 -8.24
CA THR A 120 -9.30 -8.62 -9.40
C THR A 120 -8.22 -8.33 -10.43
N MET A 121 -6.95 -8.46 -10.05
CA MET A 121 -5.80 -8.32 -10.95
C MET A 121 -5.53 -9.59 -11.77
N TYR A 122 -5.61 -10.77 -11.14
CA TYR A 122 -5.23 -12.05 -11.76
C TYR A 122 -6.41 -12.88 -12.29
N TRP A 123 -7.64 -12.48 -12.00
CA TRP A 123 -8.86 -13.06 -12.58
C TRP A 123 -9.52 -12.09 -13.55
N PRO A 124 -10.40 -12.59 -14.46
CA PRO A 124 -11.09 -11.77 -15.44
C PRO A 124 -12.19 -10.92 -14.79
N PHE A 125 -11.79 -9.87 -14.08
CA PHE A 125 -12.67 -8.83 -13.58
C PHE A 125 -12.55 -7.55 -14.43
N PRO A 126 -13.63 -6.77 -14.54
CA PRO A 126 -13.58 -5.45 -15.15
C PRO A 126 -12.57 -4.53 -14.44
N LEU A 127 -11.89 -3.67 -15.21
CA LEU A 127 -10.85 -2.78 -14.69
C LEU A 127 -11.37 -1.82 -13.62
N ASP A 128 -12.59 -1.31 -13.78
CA ASP A 128 -13.26 -0.43 -12.81
C ASP A 128 -13.44 -1.10 -11.43
N VAL A 129 -13.73 -2.40 -11.40
CA VAL A 129 -13.80 -3.18 -10.15
C VAL A 129 -12.42 -3.25 -9.49
N HIS A 130 -11.37 -3.51 -10.28
CA HIS A 130 -10.00 -3.52 -9.77
C HIS A 130 -9.58 -2.13 -9.21
N LEU A 131 -9.94 -1.05 -9.90
CA LEU A 131 -9.68 0.33 -9.45
C LEU A 131 -10.41 0.67 -8.15
N ALA A 132 -11.63 0.15 -7.95
CA ALA A 132 -12.36 0.32 -6.69
C ALA A 132 -11.60 -0.36 -5.52
N TRP A 133 -11.07 -1.57 -5.73
CA TRP A 133 -10.24 -2.25 -4.73
C TRP A 133 -8.91 -1.53 -4.46
N LEU A 134 -8.27 -0.99 -5.50
CA LEU A 134 -7.06 -0.16 -5.35
C LEU A 134 -7.35 1.11 -4.54
N THR A 135 -8.49 1.74 -4.77
CA THR A 135 -8.94 2.90 -4.00
C THR A 135 -9.10 2.53 -2.53
N ALA A 136 -9.78 1.42 -2.25
CA ALA A 136 -9.97 0.93 -0.89
C ALA A 136 -8.65 0.60 -0.18
N VAL A 137 -7.70 -0.06 -0.85
CA VAL A 137 -6.40 -0.39 -0.23
C VAL A 137 -5.56 0.86 0.06
N ILE A 138 -5.60 1.89 -0.79
CA ILE A 138 -4.90 3.16 -0.55
C ILE A 138 -5.50 3.88 0.67
N ILE A 139 -6.83 3.93 0.78
CA ILE A 139 -7.51 4.54 1.93
C ILE A 139 -7.17 3.78 3.21
N VAL A 140 -7.33 2.46 3.24
CA VAL A 140 -7.03 1.65 4.43
C VAL A 140 -5.55 1.72 4.79
N GLY A 141 -4.66 1.57 3.80
CA GLY A 141 -3.21 1.60 3.97
C GLY A 141 -2.67 2.94 4.46
N SER A 142 -3.33 4.05 4.14
CA SER A 142 -2.97 5.39 4.64
C SER A 142 -3.58 5.71 6.01
N LEU A 143 -4.78 5.20 6.31
CA LEU A 143 -5.43 5.39 7.61
C LEU A 143 -4.74 4.62 8.75
N ILE A 144 -4.28 3.38 8.53
CA ILE A 144 -3.61 2.58 9.56
C ILE A 144 -2.40 3.32 10.20
N PRO A 145 -1.40 3.80 9.44
CA PRO A 145 -0.26 4.53 10.01
C PRO A 145 -0.65 5.87 10.64
N THR A 146 -1.71 6.51 10.12
CA THR A 146 -2.21 7.79 10.61
C THR A 146 -2.91 7.66 11.96
N LEU A 147 -3.78 6.65 12.09
CA LEU A 147 -4.66 6.48 13.23
C LEU A 147 -4.09 5.58 14.33
N LEU A 148 -3.32 4.56 13.97
CA LEU A 148 -3.03 3.41 14.87
C LEU A 148 -1.55 3.20 15.18
N LEU A 149 -0.62 3.69 14.37
CA LEU A 149 0.81 3.45 14.62
C LEU A 149 1.42 4.57 15.47
N ARG A 150 2.12 4.22 16.55
CA ARG A 150 2.97 5.18 17.30
C ARG A 150 4.35 5.28 16.67
N GLY A 151 4.79 6.50 16.33
CA GLY A 151 6.12 6.75 15.82
C GLY A 151 7.20 6.61 16.91
N PRO A 152 8.48 6.43 16.54
CA PRO A 152 9.59 6.31 17.49
C PRO A 152 9.73 7.52 18.42
N ARG A 153 9.31 8.70 17.97
CA ARG A 153 9.48 9.99 18.67
C ARG A 153 8.50 10.26 19.80
N ALA A 154 7.47 9.44 20.00
CA ALA A 154 6.56 9.55 21.16
C ALA A 154 7.17 8.92 22.42
N ALA A 155 8.45 9.22 22.66
CA ALA A 155 9.27 8.76 23.77
C ALA A 155 10.02 9.96 24.37
N ARG A 156 9.26 10.99 24.74
CA ARG A 156 9.59 11.92 25.82
C ARG A 156 8.28 12.26 26.51
#